data_AF-V4ZLQ9-F1
#
_entry.id   AF-V4ZLQ9-F1
#
_cell.length_a   1.000
_cell.length_b   1.000
_cell.length_c   1.000
_cell.angle_alpha   90.00
_cell.angle_beta   90.00
_cell.angle_gamma   90.00
#
_symmetry.space_group_name_H-M   'P 1'
#
loop_
_entity.id
_entity.type
_entity.pdbx_description
1 polymer ?
#
loop_
_entity_poly.entity_id
_entity_poly.type
_entity_poly.pdbx_seq_one_letter_code
_entity_poly.pdbx_strand_id
1 'polypeptide(L)'
;MNPIERYEPLVDDPAAFRAACDRPLPSVVRTNTLAASPDRVREAFTEAEITHEPVAWHDGLFRLPDGHPGRNWPHVHGWTHGQEEVSVLPGIALDPDPGDRVWDACAAPGSKTTQIADAMNDAGTLVANDNNLGRLSALRHNAERLGVTCAVVTNQDARNFSTKPLAFDEFDRALVEPPARVREPVGRTRT
;
A
#
# COMPACT_ATOMS: atom_id res chain seq x y z
N MET A 1 0.08 -32.72 2.67
CA MET A 1 0.04 -32.07 1.34
C MET A 1 0.50 -30.64 1.52
N ASN A 2 1.60 -30.25 0.88
CA ASN A 2 2.07 -28.88 0.95
C ASN A 2 1.04 -28.00 0.19
N PRO A 3 0.43 -26.98 0.79
CA PRO A 3 -0.57 -26.14 0.12
C PRO A 3 -0.09 -25.49 -1.19
N ILE A 4 1.23 -25.43 -1.40
CA ILE A 4 1.88 -24.86 -2.59
C ILE A 4 1.85 -25.84 -3.79
N GLU A 5 1.76 -27.16 -3.55
CA GLU A 5 1.76 -28.20 -4.60
C GLU A 5 0.60 -28.06 -5.60
N ARG A 6 -0.53 -27.48 -5.17
CA ARG A 6 -1.68 -27.25 -6.06
C ARG A 6 -1.41 -26.23 -7.17
N TYR A 7 -0.36 -25.42 -7.03
CA TYR A 7 0.00 -24.39 -8.01
C TYR A 7 1.02 -24.88 -9.04
N GLU A 8 1.62 -26.05 -8.85
CA GLU A 8 2.61 -26.60 -9.79
C GLU A 8 2.10 -26.76 -11.22
N PRO A 9 0.83 -27.17 -11.46
CA PRO A 9 0.31 -27.25 -12.82
C PRO A 9 0.08 -25.90 -13.49
N LEU A 10 0.19 -24.79 -12.74
CA LEU A 10 -0.07 -23.43 -13.22
C LEU A 10 1.21 -22.66 -13.54
N VAL A 11 2.38 -23.26 -13.31
CA VAL A 11 3.69 -22.60 -13.48
C VAL A 11 4.60 -23.44 -14.37
N ASP A 12 5.38 -22.77 -15.22
CA ASP A 12 6.28 -23.44 -16.17
C ASP A 12 7.46 -24.12 -15.48
N ASP A 13 7.92 -23.57 -14.34
CA ASP A 13 9.01 -24.10 -13.51
C ASP A 13 8.58 -24.21 -12.03
N PRO A 14 8.03 -25.36 -11.62
CA PRO A 14 7.64 -25.61 -10.23
C PRO A 14 8.78 -25.50 -9.22
N ALA A 15 10.01 -25.84 -9.62
CA ALA A 15 11.17 -25.80 -8.72
C ALA A 15 11.58 -24.35 -8.44
N ALA A 16 11.66 -23.51 -9.47
CA ALA A 16 11.92 -22.08 -9.31
C ALA A 16 10.80 -21.38 -8.52
N PHE A 17 9.54 -21.77 -8.74
CA PHE A 17 8.40 -21.24 -7.98
C PHE A 17 8.51 -21.58 -6.48
N ARG A 18 8.77 -22.85 -6.13
CA ARG A 18 8.98 -23.27 -4.73
C ARG A 18 10.15 -22.51 -4.10
N ALA A 19 11.29 -22.41 -4.79
CA ALA A 19 12.45 -21.66 -4.33
C ALA A 19 12.17 -20.14 -4.19
N ALA A 20 11.22 -19.58 -4.94
CA ALA A 20 10.75 -18.22 -4.75
C ALA A 20 9.85 -18.08 -3.52
N CYS A 21 8.95 -19.03 -3.28
CA CYS A 21 8.13 -19.07 -2.08
C CYS A 21 8.96 -19.19 -0.79
N ASP A 22 10.06 -19.94 -0.82
CA ASP A 22 10.91 -20.12 0.36
C ASP A 22 11.83 -18.91 0.65
N ARG A 23 11.89 -17.93 -0.25
CA ARG A 23 12.66 -16.69 -0.04
C ARG A 23 11.88 -15.71 0.85
N PRO A 24 12.52 -15.09 1.85
CA PRO A 24 11.87 -14.03 2.62
C PRO A 24 11.56 -12.85 1.69
N LEU A 25 10.40 -12.23 1.91
CA LEU A 25 10.04 -11.02 1.18
C LEU A 25 10.99 -9.89 1.58
N PRO A 26 11.49 -9.10 0.61
CA PRO A 26 12.30 -7.94 0.95
C PRO A 26 11.47 -6.93 1.74
N SER A 27 12.16 -6.25 2.66
CA SER A 27 11.63 -5.08 3.35
C SER A 27 11.63 -3.89 2.39
N VAL A 28 10.47 -3.28 2.15
CA VAL A 28 10.31 -2.23 1.13
C VAL A 28 9.53 -1.06 1.70
N VAL A 29 9.96 0.15 1.33
CA VAL A 29 9.26 1.41 1.61
C VAL A 29 8.93 2.14 0.32
N ARG A 30 7.78 2.81 0.33
CA ARG A 30 7.32 3.79 -0.64
C ARG A 30 7.54 5.19 -0.10
N THR A 31 8.08 6.08 -0.92
CA THR A 31 8.12 7.52 -0.65
C THR A 31 6.72 8.12 -0.73
N ASN A 32 6.38 8.94 0.25
CA ASN A 32 5.18 9.78 0.25
C ASN A 32 5.53 11.14 -0.37
N THR A 33 5.13 11.36 -1.62
CA THR A 33 5.50 12.56 -2.37
C THR A 33 4.78 13.82 -1.89
N LEU A 34 3.68 13.69 -1.13
CA LEU A 34 3.06 14.80 -0.39
C LEU A 34 4.01 15.45 0.63
N ALA A 35 4.98 14.69 1.17
CA ALA A 35 5.87 15.15 2.24
C ALA A 35 7.33 15.30 1.81
N ALA A 36 7.85 14.43 0.94
CA ALA A 36 9.25 14.43 0.53
C ALA A 36 9.44 13.85 -0.88
N SER A 37 10.44 14.35 -1.61
CA SER A 37 10.87 13.74 -2.88
C SER A 37 11.70 12.48 -2.65
N PRO A 38 11.78 11.55 -3.63
CA PRO A 38 12.61 10.36 -3.52
C PRO A 38 14.09 10.67 -3.23
N ASP A 39 14.63 11.74 -3.81
CA ASP A 39 16.00 12.19 -3.53
C ASP A 39 16.19 12.62 -2.07
N ARG A 40 15.23 13.36 -1.50
CA ARG A 40 15.29 13.74 -0.08
C ARG A 40 15.19 12.53 0.84
N VAL A 41 14.40 11.53 0.48
CA VAL A 41 14.33 10.25 1.23
C VAL A 41 15.67 9.50 1.16
N ARG A 42 16.31 9.47 -0.01
CA ARG A 42 17.63 8.84 -0.20
C ARG A 42 18.72 9.53 0.62
N GLU A 43 18.74 10.87 0.63
CA GLU A 43 19.63 11.67 1.46
C GLU A 43 19.39 11.39 2.96
N ALA A 44 18.11 11.41 3.37
CA ALA A 44 17.70 11.10 4.73
C ALA A 44 18.14 9.70 5.20
N PHE A 45 18.00 8.68 4.35
CA PHE A 45 18.47 7.33 4.66
C PHE A 45 19.99 7.26 4.77
N THR A 46 20.71 8.01 3.94
CA THR A 46 22.17 8.10 4.04
C THR A 46 22.60 8.75 5.35
N GLU A 47 21.96 9.86 5.73
CA GLU A 47 22.24 10.58 6.99
C GLU A 47 21.92 9.74 8.22
N ALA A 48 20.83 8.96 8.19
CA ALA A 48 20.45 8.06 9.29
C ALA A 48 21.17 6.70 9.27
N GLU A 49 22.16 6.51 8.39
CA GLU A 49 22.93 5.27 8.27
C GLU A 49 22.03 4.03 7.99
N ILE A 50 20.96 4.22 7.21
CA ILE A 50 20.04 3.16 6.81
C ILE A 50 20.49 2.59 5.47
N THR A 51 20.88 1.32 5.45
CA THR A 51 21.14 0.57 4.22
C THR A 51 19.89 0.55 3.35
N HIS A 52 20.00 1.05 2.12
CA HIS A 52 18.89 1.13 1.19
C HIS A 52 19.33 0.90 -0.26
N GLU A 53 18.43 0.35 -1.07
CA GLU A 53 18.64 0.11 -2.50
C GLU A 53 17.43 0.61 -3.28
N PRO A 54 17.60 1.42 -4.34
CA PRO A 54 16.47 1.82 -5.19
C PRO A 54 15.92 0.62 -5.96
N VAL A 55 14.61 0.59 -6.17
CA VAL A 55 13.95 -0.40 -7.02
C VAL A 55 14.01 0.08 -8.47
N ALA A 56 14.64 -0.72 -9.35
CA ALA A 56 14.99 -0.31 -10.71
C ALA A 56 13.83 0.14 -11.61
N TRP A 57 12.60 -0.28 -11.31
CA TRP A 57 11.41 0.03 -12.12
C TRP A 57 10.54 1.15 -11.53
N HIS A 58 10.90 1.72 -10.37
CA HIS A 58 10.10 2.78 -9.74
C HIS A 58 10.94 3.70 -8.84
N ASP A 59 10.94 5.01 -9.16
CA ASP A 59 11.81 6.00 -8.52
C ASP A 59 11.51 6.23 -7.03
N GLY A 60 10.26 6.05 -6.61
CA GLY A 60 9.82 6.24 -5.23
C GLY A 60 9.87 4.99 -4.33
N LEU A 61 10.52 3.90 -4.75
CA LEU A 61 10.61 2.66 -3.95
C LEU A 61 12.04 2.34 -3.56
N PHE A 62 12.22 1.99 -2.28
CA PHE A 62 13.50 1.58 -1.72
C PHE A 62 13.38 0.27 -0.96
N ARG A 63 14.26 -0.68 -1.25
CA ARG A 63 14.47 -1.87 -0.41
C ARG A 63 15.35 -1.50 0.77
N LEU A 64 15.09 -2.09 1.92
CA LEU A 64 15.86 -1.92 3.14
C LEU A 64 16.42 -3.29 3.58
N PRO A 65 17.56 -3.76 3.03
CA PRO A 65 18.08 -5.11 3.27
C PRO A 65 18.22 -5.46 4.75
N ASP A 66 18.71 -4.51 5.55
CA ASP A 66 18.97 -4.65 6.99
C ASP A 66 18.00 -3.80 7.84
N GLY A 67 17.09 -3.06 7.19
CA GLY A 67 16.30 -2.00 7.81
C GLY A 67 14.83 -2.37 8.01
N HIS A 68 14.22 -1.77 9.04
CA HIS A 68 12.79 -1.94 9.32
C HIS A 68 11.98 -0.77 8.74
N PRO A 69 10.93 -1.00 7.92
CA PRO A 69 10.18 0.05 7.23
C PRO A 69 9.56 1.09 8.17
N GLY A 70 9.15 0.64 9.36
CA GLY A 70 8.46 1.46 10.36
C GLY A 70 9.29 1.97 11.55
N ARG A 71 10.59 1.66 11.65
CA ARG A 71 11.42 1.99 12.83
C ARG A 71 12.57 2.93 12.47
N ASN A 72 12.27 3.97 11.70
CA ASN A 72 13.22 4.98 11.26
C ASN A 72 12.55 6.36 11.28
N TRP A 73 13.34 7.44 11.39
CA TRP A 73 12.78 8.78 11.49
C TRP A 73 12.03 9.23 10.21
N PRO A 74 12.45 8.87 8.97
CA PRO A 74 11.67 9.25 7.77
C PRO A 74 10.25 8.68 7.80
N HIS A 75 10.07 7.45 8.31
CA HIS A 75 8.76 6.87 8.53
C HIS A 75 7.94 7.65 9.57
N VAL A 76 8.54 8.00 10.72
CA VAL A 76 7.87 8.74 11.79
C VAL A 76 7.38 10.10 11.29
N HIS A 77 8.17 10.76 10.45
CA HIS A 77 7.82 12.04 9.82
C HIS A 77 6.87 11.90 8.61
N GLY A 78 6.42 10.69 8.28
CA GLY A 78 5.48 10.46 7.19
C GLY A 78 6.10 10.56 5.80
N TRP A 79 7.42 10.61 5.67
CA TRP A 79 8.11 10.68 4.37
C TRP A 79 8.10 9.34 3.64
N THR A 80 7.97 8.25 4.39
CA THR A 80 7.94 6.89 3.85
C THR A 80 6.85 6.03 4.49
N HIS A 81 6.35 5.08 3.73
CA HIS A 81 5.40 4.06 4.19
C HIS A 81 5.89 2.67 3.81
N GLY A 82 5.84 1.71 4.73
CA GLY A 82 6.17 0.32 4.42
C GLY A 82 5.10 -0.28 3.53
N GLN A 83 5.50 -0.78 2.35
CA GLN A 83 4.60 -1.35 1.35
C GLN A 83 5.40 -2.28 0.45
N GLU A 84 4.89 -3.49 0.19
CA GLU A 84 5.53 -4.41 -0.75
C GLU A 84 5.56 -3.81 -2.16
N GLU A 85 6.62 -4.11 -2.92
CA GLU A 85 6.79 -3.69 -4.32
C GLU A 85 5.54 -3.93 -5.17
N VAL A 86 5.02 -5.16 -5.15
CA VAL A 86 3.84 -5.54 -5.95
C VAL A 86 2.55 -4.87 -5.46
N SER A 87 2.50 -4.46 -4.18
CA SER A 87 1.32 -3.79 -3.61
C SER A 87 1.16 -2.35 -4.09
N VAL A 88 2.16 -1.81 -4.81
CA VAL A 88 2.14 -0.46 -5.39
C VAL A 88 1.47 -0.48 -6.77
N LEU A 89 1.52 -1.60 -7.48
CA LEU A 89 1.01 -1.73 -8.85
C LEU A 89 -0.48 -1.36 -9.00
N PRO A 90 -1.39 -1.74 -8.08
CA PRO A 90 -2.80 -1.38 -8.23
C PRO A 90 -3.05 0.13 -8.18
N GLY A 91 -2.28 0.87 -7.38
CA GLY A 91 -2.39 2.34 -7.34
C GLY A 91 -1.89 2.99 -8.62
N ILE A 92 -0.80 2.46 -9.21
CA ILE A 92 -0.28 2.91 -10.51
C ILE A 92 -1.29 2.61 -11.62
N ALA A 93 -1.86 1.40 -11.63
CA ALA A 93 -2.82 1.00 -12.65
C ALA A 93 -4.16 1.77 -12.55
N LEU A 94 -4.52 2.25 -11.36
CA LEU A 94 -5.69 3.10 -11.16
C LEU A 94 -5.51 4.48 -11.80
N ASP A 95 -4.28 5.01 -11.75
CA ASP A 95 -3.84 6.27 -12.36
C ASP A 95 -4.78 7.46 -12.11
N PRO A 96 -5.09 7.81 -10.84
CA PRO A 96 -6.06 8.85 -10.52
C PRO A 96 -5.51 10.25 -10.79
N ASP A 97 -6.37 11.12 -11.32
CA ASP A 97 -6.03 12.52 -11.57
C ASP A 97 -6.33 13.37 -10.33
N PRO A 98 -5.56 14.45 -10.06
CA PRO A 98 -5.92 15.44 -9.05
C PRO A 98 -7.32 16.01 -9.29
N GLY A 99 -8.18 15.94 -8.28
CA GLY A 99 -9.58 16.37 -8.37
C GLY A 99 -10.58 15.24 -8.58
N ASP A 100 -10.13 14.02 -8.92
CA ASP A 100 -11.01 12.87 -9.08
C ASP A 100 -11.77 12.52 -7.78
N ARG A 101 -12.94 11.91 -7.96
CA ARG A 101 -13.67 11.21 -6.90
C ARG A 101 -13.32 9.74 -6.99
N VAL A 102 -12.49 9.26 -6.06
CA VAL A 102 -11.98 7.89 -6.07
C VAL A 102 -12.58 7.09 -4.92
N TRP A 103 -12.95 5.84 -5.18
CA TRP A 103 -13.43 4.92 -4.16
C TRP A 103 -12.44 3.78 -3.93
N ASP A 104 -11.97 3.61 -2.70
CA ASP A 104 -11.24 2.42 -2.26
C ASP A 104 -12.17 1.55 -1.42
N ALA A 105 -12.63 0.44 -2.00
CA ALA A 105 -13.71 -0.36 -1.44
C ALA A 105 -13.31 -1.21 -0.22
N CYS A 106 -12.01 -1.52 -0.07
CA CYS A 106 -11.42 -2.39 0.95
C CYS A 106 -10.13 -1.78 1.51
N ALA A 107 -10.27 -0.55 1.97
CA ALA A 107 -9.17 0.39 2.16
C ALA A 107 -8.22 0.04 3.31
N ALA A 108 -8.68 -0.63 4.37
CA ALA A 108 -7.81 -0.86 5.52
C ALA A 108 -6.72 -1.89 5.18
N PRO A 109 -5.47 -1.72 5.67
CA PRO A 109 -5.01 -0.74 6.65
C PRO A 109 -4.53 0.61 6.08
N GLY A 110 -4.79 0.93 4.80
CA GLY A 110 -4.61 2.26 4.22
C GLY A 110 -3.40 2.44 3.29
N SER A 111 -2.61 1.40 3.02
CA SER A 111 -1.41 1.54 2.18
C SER A 111 -1.73 1.98 0.74
N LYS A 112 -2.77 1.39 0.13
CA LYS A 112 -3.21 1.77 -1.22
C LYS A 112 -4.00 3.08 -1.21
N THR A 113 -4.87 3.27 -0.21
CA THR A 113 -5.57 4.54 0.01
C THR A 113 -4.60 5.73 0.05
N THR A 114 -3.55 5.64 0.86
CA THR A 114 -2.54 6.71 0.98
C THR A 114 -1.67 6.84 -0.25
N GLN A 115 -1.55 5.80 -1.07
CA GLN A 115 -0.90 5.88 -2.37
C GLN A 115 -1.76 6.59 -3.41
N ILE A 116 -3.06 6.31 -3.41
CA ILE A 116 -4.05 6.99 -4.27
C ILE A 116 -4.08 8.49 -3.93
N ALA A 117 -4.14 8.84 -2.63
CA ALA A 117 -4.10 10.24 -2.20
C ALA A 117 -2.82 10.96 -2.65
N ASP A 118 -1.68 10.29 -2.58
CA ASP A 118 -0.39 10.81 -3.05
C ASP A 118 -0.41 11.07 -4.57
N ALA A 119 -0.93 10.12 -5.37
CA ALA A 119 -1.10 10.27 -6.82
C ALA A 119 -2.07 11.40 -7.20
N MET A 120 -3.14 11.59 -6.42
CA MET A 120 -4.10 12.69 -6.56
C MET A 120 -3.55 14.05 -6.09
N ASN A 121 -2.29 14.11 -5.63
CA ASN A 121 -1.70 15.29 -4.99
C ASN A 121 -2.58 15.86 -3.87
N ASP A 122 -3.21 14.96 -3.09
CA ASP A 122 -4.16 15.25 -2.02
C ASP A 122 -5.31 16.19 -2.41
N ALA A 123 -5.72 16.16 -3.70
CA ALA A 123 -6.80 16.97 -4.25
C ALA A 123 -7.94 16.12 -4.79
N GLY A 124 -9.18 16.52 -4.54
CA GLY A 124 -10.39 15.79 -4.93
C GLY A 124 -11.06 15.12 -3.73
N THR A 125 -11.66 13.96 -3.93
CA THR A 125 -12.29 13.21 -2.83
C THR A 125 -11.96 11.73 -2.92
N LEU A 126 -11.31 11.19 -1.90
CA LEU A 126 -11.00 9.78 -1.78
C LEU A 126 -11.90 9.14 -0.73
N VAL A 127 -12.86 8.31 -1.12
CA VAL A 127 -13.69 7.57 -0.17
C VAL A 127 -13.01 6.24 0.16
N ALA A 128 -12.49 6.16 1.38
CA ALA A 128 -11.77 5.00 1.90
C ALA A 128 -12.71 4.13 2.76
N ASN A 129 -13.23 3.06 2.17
CA ASN A 129 -14.22 2.18 2.80
C ASN A 129 -13.60 0.87 3.28
N ASP A 130 -13.94 0.43 4.50
CA ASP A 130 -13.69 -0.95 4.93
C ASP A 130 -14.82 -1.40 5.86
N ASN A 131 -15.28 -2.64 5.74
CA ASN A 131 -16.35 -3.16 6.58
C ASN A 131 -15.87 -3.54 8.00
N ASN A 132 -14.56 -3.69 8.21
CA ASN A 132 -13.98 -4.06 9.49
C ASN A 132 -13.61 -2.81 10.30
N LEU A 133 -14.47 -2.46 11.26
CA LEU A 133 -14.30 -1.30 12.13
C LEU A 133 -12.96 -1.31 12.88
N GLY A 134 -12.46 -2.49 13.28
CA GLY A 134 -11.19 -2.64 14.00
C GLY A 134 -9.95 -2.33 13.16
N ARG A 135 -10.05 -2.42 11.83
CA ARG A 135 -8.94 -2.11 10.90
C ARG A 135 -8.94 -0.63 10.48
N LEU A 136 -10.06 0.07 10.64
CA LEU A 136 -10.17 1.49 10.31
C LEU A 136 -9.30 2.40 11.19
N SER A 137 -8.96 1.98 12.41
CA SER A 137 -8.02 2.74 13.26
C SER A 137 -6.64 2.83 12.62
N ALA A 138 -6.14 1.71 12.06
CA ALA A 138 -4.86 1.67 11.36
C ALA A 138 -4.89 2.52 10.07
N LEU A 139 -6.01 2.46 9.32
CA LEU A 139 -6.22 3.31 8.15
C LEU A 139 -6.13 4.79 8.52
N ARG A 140 -6.91 5.23 9.51
CA ARG A 140 -6.90 6.63 9.98
C ARG A 140 -5.51 7.06 10.43
N HIS A 141 -4.87 6.26 11.27
CA HIS A 141 -3.51 6.54 11.73
C HIS A 141 -2.51 6.70 10.58
N ASN A 142 -2.57 5.81 9.57
CA ASN A 142 -1.68 5.91 8.42
C ASN A 142 -1.99 7.14 7.55
N ALA A 143 -3.26 7.46 7.33
CA ALA A 143 -3.67 8.66 6.60
C ALA A 143 -3.19 9.94 7.32
N GLU A 144 -3.43 10.05 8.62
CA GLU A 144 -2.99 11.16 9.45
C GLU A 144 -1.46 11.31 9.45
N ARG A 145 -0.72 10.22 9.69
CA ARG A 145 0.76 10.24 9.70
C ARG A 145 1.35 10.64 8.35
N LEU A 146 0.70 10.25 7.24
CA LEU A 146 1.15 10.58 5.88
C LEU A 146 0.60 11.93 5.38
N GLY A 147 -0.17 12.65 6.19
CA GLY A 147 -0.69 13.97 5.85
C GLY A 147 -1.80 13.98 4.80
N VAL A 148 -2.52 12.87 4.65
CA VAL A 148 -3.64 12.76 3.70
C VAL A 148 -4.86 13.48 4.24
N THR A 149 -5.39 14.45 3.48
CA THR A 149 -6.55 15.26 3.86
C THR A 149 -7.76 15.07 2.94
N CYS A 150 -7.57 14.59 1.71
CA CYS A 150 -8.66 14.36 0.75
C CYS A 150 -9.50 13.10 1.06
N ALA A 151 -9.11 12.30 2.07
CA ALA A 151 -9.72 11.01 2.37
C ALA A 151 -10.90 11.10 3.35
N VAL A 152 -12.03 10.50 2.96
CA VAL A 152 -13.22 10.30 3.80
C VAL A 152 -13.31 8.81 4.16
N VAL A 153 -13.24 8.50 5.45
CA VAL A 153 -13.26 7.11 5.93
C VAL A 153 -14.68 6.65 6.23
N THR A 154 -15.13 5.60 5.55
CA THR A 154 -16.48 5.00 5.75
C THR A 154 -16.41 3.56 6.24
N ASN A 155 -17.45 3.13 6.95
CA ASN A 155 -17.62 1.74 7.39
C ASN A 155 -18.90 1.15 6.81
N GLN A 156 -18.82 0.61 5.60
CA GLN A 156 -19.96 -0.02 4.92
C GLN A 156 -19.52 -1.34 4.27
N ASP A 157 -20.48 -2.24 4.06
CA ASP A 157 -20.29 -3.39 3.18
C ASP A 157 -20.21 -2.88 1.73
N ALA A 158 -19.05 -3.05 1.10
CA ALA A 158 -18.80 -2.57 -0.26
C ALA A 158 -19.80 -3.12 -1.30
N ARG A 159 -20.40 -4.29 -1.05
CA ARG A 159 -21.42 -4.88 -1.95
C ARG A 159 -22.72 -4.08 -1.99
N ASN A 160 -22.99 -3.30 -0.95
CA ASN A 160 -24.19 -2.50 -0.78
C ASN A 160 -23.83 -1.04 -0.47
N PHE A 161 -22.70 -0.56 -1.00
CA PHE A 161 -22.19 0.78 -0.69
C PHE A 161 -23.19 1.85 -1.13
N SER A 162 -23.59 2.72 -0.20
CA SER A 162 -24.51 3.81 -0.47
C SER A 162 -23.75 5.13 -0.63
N THR A 163 -23.90 5.78 -1.79
CA THR A 163 -23.39 7.12 -2.07
C THR A 163 -24.25 8.24 -1.48
N LYS A 164 -25.46 7.95 -0.99
CA LYS A 164 -26.39 8.97 -0.40
C LYS A 164 -25.76 9.95 0.61
N PRO A 165 -24.82 9.55 1.48
CA PRO A 165 -24.17 10.49 2.41
C PRO A 165 -23.13 11.41 1.76
N LEU A 166 -22.75 11.15 0.51
CA LEU A 166 -21.77 11.91 -0.25
C LEU A 166 -22.47 13.04 -1.03
N ALA A 167 -21.71 14.07 -1.39
CA ALA A 167 -22.22 15.19 -2.19
C ALA A 167 -22.32 14.87 -3.71
N PHE A 168 -22.10 13.60 -4.08
CA PHE A 168 -22.06 13.13 -5.46
C PHE A 168 -22.55 11.68 -5.52
N ASP A 169 -23.02 11.27 -6.69
CA ASP A 169 -23.62 9.96 -6.90
C ASP A 169 -22.71 8.97 -7.65
N GLU A 170 -21.60 9.44 -8.21
CA GLU A 170 -20.69 8.65 -9.04
C GLU A 170 -19.22 8.92 -8.70
N PHE A 171 -18.39 7.89 -8.86
CA PHE A 171 -16.94 7.95 -8.75
C PHE A 171 -16.31 7.95 -10.13
N ASP A 172 -15.25 8.72 -10.31
CA ASP A 172 -14.48 8.74 -11.54
C ASP A 172 -13.64 7.46 -11.65
N ARG A 173 -13.16 6.95 -10.51
CA ARG A 173 -12.36 5.72 -10.42
C ARG A 173 -12.67 4.91 -9.16
N ALA A 174 -12.47 3.59 -9.23
CA ALA A 174 -12.66 2.71 -8.08
C ALA A 174 -11.57 1.63 -8.01
N LEU A 175 -11.00 1.45 -6.82
CA LEU A 175 -10.12 0.34 -6.49
C LEU A 175 -10.90 -0.69 -5.66
N VAL A 176 -10.92 -1.93 -6.13
CA VAL A 176 -11.54 -3.05 -5.43
C VAL A 176 -10.49 -4.15 -5.22
N GLU A 177 -9.91 -4.18 -4.03
CA GLU A 177 -9.00 -5.25 -3.59
C GLU A 177 -9.66 -6.08 -2.49
N PRO A 178 -10.46 -7.09 -2.86
CA PRO A 178 -11.21 -7.84 -1.87
C PRO A 178 -10.28 -8.68 -0.99
N PRO A 179 -10.66 -8.96 0.27
CA PRO A 179 -9.88 -9.84 1.14
C PRO A 179 -9.74 -11.22 0.49
N ALA A 180 -8.51 -11.55 0.08
CA ALA A 180 -8.17 -12.86 -0.43
C ALA A 180 -7.69 -13.75 0.73
N ARG A 181 -7.89 -15.07 0.60
CA ARG A 181 -7.16 -16.03 1.45
C ARG A 181 -5.70 -16.03 1.01
N VAL A 182 -4.91 -15.14 1.59
CA VAL A 182 -3.46 -15.17 1.44
C VAL A 182 -2.96 -16.39 2.21
N ARG A 183 -2.57 -17.45 1.49
CA ARG A 183 -1.74 -18.51 2.06
C ARG A 183 -0.31 -18.07 1.84
N GLU A 184 0.20 -17.36 2.83
CA GLU A 184 1.56 -16.84 2.79
C GLU A 184 2.56 -18.00 2.67
N PRO A 185 3.67 -17.81 1.94
CA PRO A 185 4.80 -18.70 2.06
C PRO A 185 5.29 -18.76 3.51
N VAL A 186 5.86 -19.90 3.90
CA VAL A 186 6.36 -20.18 5.25
C VAL A 186 7.48 -19.18 5.57
N GLY A 187 7.14 -18.06 6.23
CA GLY A 187 8.08 -16.98 6.55
C GLY A 187 7.48 -15.81 7.32
N ARG A 188 6.16 -15.64 7.27
CA ARG A 188 5.41 -14.68 8.11
C ARG A 188 4.87 -15.32 9.38
N THR A 189 5.75 -15.80 10.24
CA THR A 189 5.42 -15.87 11.67
C THR A 189 5.66 -14.49 12.24
N ARG A 190 4.59 -13.80 12.68
CA ARG A 190 4.69 -12.66 13.59
C ARG A 190 5.60 -13.05 14.75
N THR A 191 6.79 -12.46 14.82
CA THR A 191 7.52 -12.29 16.08
C THR A 191 6.97 -11.09 16.83
#